data_AF-A0A8T4ANT9-F1
#
_entry.id   AF-A0A8T4ANT9-F1
#
_cell.length_a   1.000
_cell.length_b   1.000
_cell.length_c   1.000
_cell.angle_alpha   90.00
_cell.angle_beta   90.00
_cell.angle_gamma   90.00
#
_symmetry.space_group_name_H-M   'P 1'
#
loop_
_entity.id
_entity.type
_entity.pdbx_description
1 polymer ?
#
loop_
_entity_poly.entity_id
_entity_poly.type
_entity_poly.pdbx_seq_one_letter_code
_entity_poly.pdbx_strand_id
1 'polypeptide(L)'
;MNRTVFPNGKTIGWITDVPHKHGRETAIIPYQTGDRLWAKEAHWALGHWQKTDKLTKRGKPKRRFVRSLNEPVLFKAPDRVLSPVLNGTFGWYKRSSLFHPKADSRTTLLITDVRVQRLQDISEADAVAEGVRMLLEDSPADAWFSGIHKHSCFTGTMEGWHYNDAKTAFRDLINSINGPDTWEQNPWVVAYSFKVDHRNFGVKSAHMKGAIT
;
A
#
# COMPACT_ATOMS: atom_id res chain seq x y z
N MET A 1 -24.31 8.00 -11.09
CA MET A 1 -23.91 7.56 -9.74
C MET A 1 -24.04 8.74 -8.80
N ASN A 2 -24.70 8.57 -7.65
CA ASN A 2 -24.87 9.63 -6.66
C ASN A 2 -24.19 9.22 -5.35
N ARG A 3 -23.47 10.16 -4.72
CA ARG A 3 -22.85 9.99 -3.41
C ARG A 3 -23.95 9.95 -2.34
N THR A 4 -23.92 8.95 -1.47
CA THR A 4 -24.86 8.85 -0.34
C THR A 4 -24.14 8.51 0.97
N VAL A 5 -24.77 8.85 2.09
CA VAL A 5 -24.35 8.46 3.44
C VAL A 5 -25.19 7.26 3.86
N PHE A 6 -24.55 6.16 4.25
CA PHE A 6 -25.28 4.95 4.63
C PHE A 6 -25.84 5.00 6.06
N PRO A 7 -26.84 4.15 6.39
CA PRO A 7 -27.50 4.13 7.69
C PRO A 7 -26.57 3.95 8.90
N ASN A 8 -25.38 3.38 8.69
CA ASN A 8 -24.35 3.13 9.70
C ASN A 8 -23.35 4.31 9.87
N GLY A 9 -23.59 5.47 9.22
CA GLY A 9 -23.01 6.78 9.55
C GLY A 9 -21.48 6.93 9.38
N LYS A 10 -20.75 5.85 9.12
CA LYS A 10 -19.29 5.82 8.94
C LYS A 10 -18.84 5.41 7.55
N THR A 11 -19.75 4.87 6.74
CA THR A 11 -19.46 4.45 5.38
C THR A 11 -20.10 5.46 4.43
N ILE A 12 -19.29 5.97 3.51
CA ILE A 12 -19.77 6.73 2.35
C ILE A 12 -19.65 5.77 1.17
N GLY A 13 -20.60 5.79 0.24
CA GLY A 13 -20.48 5.02 -0.99
C GLY A 13 -21.30 5.61 -2.11
N TRP A 14 -21.21 4.95 -3.26
CA TRP A 14 -21.89 5.36 -4.47
C TRP A 14 -22.92 4.32 -4.85
N ILE A 15 -24.16 4.78 -5.04
CA ILE A 15 -25.22 3.94 -5.58
C ILE A 15 -24.99 3.81 -7.09
N THR A 16 -24.98 2.56 -7.54
CA THR A 16 -24.88 2.16 -8.94
C THR A 16 -26.12 1.41 -9.35
N ASP A 17 -26.60 1.64 -10.57
CA ASP A 17 -27.73 0.92 -11.15
C ASP A 17 -27.31 -0.47 -11.69
N VAL A 18 -26.01 -0.78 -11.65
CA VAL A 18 -25.44 -2.03 -12.16
C VAL A 18 -25.45 -3.11 -11.06
N PRO A 19 -25.99 -4.33 -11.33
CA PRO A 19 -25.96 -5.43 -10.38
C PRO A 19 -24.51 -5.85 -10.05
N HIS A 20 -24.13 -5.86 -8.77
CA HIS A 20 -22.89 -6.47 -8.32
C HIS A 20 -23.14 -7.94 -7.97
N LYS A 21 -22.10 -8.81 -8.02
CA LYS A 21 -22.21 -10.23 -7.64
C LYS A 21 -22.70 -10.49 -6.20
N HIS A 22 -22.80 -9.43 -5.40
CA HIS A 22 -23.32 -9.44 -4.03
C HIS A 22 -24.64 -8.67 -3.86
N GLY A 23 -25.36 -8.34 -4.95
CA GLY A 23 -26.68 -7.69 -4.93
C GLY A 23 -26.69 -6.24 -5.43
N ARG A 24 -27.86 -5.58 -5.33
CA ARG A 24 -28.06 -4.15 -5.60
C ARG A 24 -27.49 -3.35 -4.42
N GLU A 25 -26.16 -3.27 -4.27
CA GLU A 25 -25.53 -2.23 -3.46
C GLU A 25 -23.99 -2.23 -3.58
N THR A 26 -23.49 -1.06 -4.01
CA THR A 26 -22.41 -0.23 -3.43
C THR A 26 -20.97 -0.76 -3.29
N ALA A 27 -20.04 0.03 -3.83
CA ALA A 27 -18.63 -0.04 -3.47
C ALA A 27 -18.45 0.46 -2.04
N ILE A 28 -17.92 -0.38 -1.14
CA ILE A 28 -17.52 0.04 0.20
C ILE A 28 -16.28 0.92 0.05
N ILE A 29 -16.40 2.19 0.43
CA ILE A 29 -15.28 3.13 0.44
C ILE A 29 -14.83 3.30 1.90
N PRO A 30 -13.72 2.64 2.30
CA PRO A 30 -13.24 2.71 3.68
C PRO A 30 -12.69 4.08 4.08
N TYR A 31 -12.30 4.93 3.11
CA TYR A 31 -11.63 6.20 3.37
C TYR A 31 -12.15 7.33 2.50
N GLN A 32 -12.09 8.56 3.01
CA GLN A 32 -12.54 9.77 2.33
C GLN A 32 -11.42 10.81 2.21
N THR A 33 -11.63 11.79 1.35
CA THR A 33 -10.76 12.98 1.28
C THR A 33 -10.59 13.60 2.66
N GLY A 34 -9.34 13.90 3.02
CA GLY A 34 -8.95 14.41 4.34
C GLY A 34 -8.52 13.33 5.32
N ASP A 35 -8.83 12.05 5.07
CA ASP A 35 -8.33 10.96 5.90
C ASP A 35 -6.81 10.84 5.79
N ARG A 36 -6.21 10.39 6.90
CA ARG A 36 -4.77 10.12 6.98
C ARG A 36 -4.54 8.64 7.20
N LEU A 37 -3.82 8.02 6.27
CA LEU A 37 -3.35 6.65 6.36
C LEU A 37 -1.88 6.63 6.77
N TRP A 38 -1.39 5.50 7.24
CA TRP A 38 0.02 5.31 7.55
C TRP A 38 0.54 4.07 6.84
N ALA A 39 1.73 4.19 6.24
CA ALA A 39 2.34 3.06 5.58
C ALA A 39 2.88 2.06 6.61
N LYS A 40 2.62 0.78 6.37
CA LYS A 40 3.17 -0.32 7.15
C LYS A 40 4.38 -0.89 6.45
N GLU A 41 5.52 -0.92 7.13
CA GLU A 41 6.78 -1.39 6.57
C GLU A 41 7.33 -2.55 7.40
N ALA A 42 8.09 -3.42 6.73
CA ALA A 42 8.91 -4.38 7.45
C ALA A 42 9.94 -3.59 8.28
N HIS A 43 10.10 -3.98 9.54
CA HIS A 43 10.91 -3.25 10.50
C HIS A 43 11.62 -4.22 11.44
N TRP A 44 12.61 -3.73 12.16
CA TRP A 44 13.28 -4.44 13.23
C TRP A 44 12.76 -3.90 14.55
N ALA A 45 12.40 -4.81 15.46
CA ALA A 45 11.95 -4.45 16.79
C ALA A 45 12.78 -5.22 17.82
N LEU A 46 13.19 -4.51 18.88
CA LEU A 46 13.83 -5.11 20.04
C LEU A 46 12.77 -5.81 20.89
N GLY A 47 13.04 -7.03 21.33
CA GLY A 47 12.12 -7.79 22.15
C GLY A 47 12.51 -9.25 22.26
N HIS A 48 11.54 -10.10 22.58
CA HIS A 48 11.74 -11.54 22.66
C HIS A 48 10.45 -12.30 22.28
N TRP A 49 10.59 -13.59 22.00
CA TRP A 49 9.46 -14.49 21.77
C TRP A 49 9.10 -15.24 23.04
N GLN A 50 7.82 -15.21 23.40
CA GLN A 50 7.25 -16.01 24.48
C GLN A 50 6.21 -16.99 23.96
N LYS A 51 6.12 -18.17 24.58
CA LYS A 51 5.01 -19.10 24.35
C LYS A 51 3.74 -18.51 24.96
N THR A 52 2.61 -18.80 24.35
CA THR A 52 1.28 -18.47 24.88
C THR A 52 0.55 -19.75 25.23
N ASP A 53 -0.43 -19.66 26.12
CA ASP A 53 -1.29 -20.81 26.50
C ASP A 53 -2.18 -21.31 25.35
N LYS A 54 -2.31 -20.51 24.28
CA LYS A 54 -3.07 -20.90 23.08
C LYS A 54 -2.27 -21.88 22.22
N LEU A 55 -2.94 -22.92 21.71
CA LEU A 55 -2.34 -23.91 20.81
C LEU A 55 -2.61 -23.59 19.33
N THR A 56 -1.73 -24.07 18.47
CA THR A 56 -1.92 -24.11 17.01
C THR A 56 -2.84 -25.28 16.64
N LYS A 57 -3.33 -25.33 15.39
CA LYS A 57 -4.12 -26.48 14.88
C LYS A 57 -3.38 -27.84 15.01
N ARG A 58 -2.05 -27.81 15.14
CA ARG A 58 -1.18 -28.98 15.34
C ARG A 58 -0.80 -29.22 16.81
N GLY A 59 -1.53 -28.64 17.76
CA GLY A 59 -1.29 -28.82 19.20
C GLY A 59 -0.04 -28.15 19.78
N LYS A 60 0.76 -27.43 18.97
CA LYS A 60 1.95 -26.71 19.47
C LYS A 60 1.56 -25.37 20.08
N PRO A 61 2.17 -24.92 21.20
CA PRO A 61 1.96 -23.58 21.74
C PRO A 61 2.23 -22.49 20.70
N LYS A 62 1.28 -21.57 20.55
CA LYS A 62 1.48 -20.34 19.76
C LYS A 62 2.55 -19.49 20.43
N ARG A 63 3.21 -18.66 19.61
CA ARG A 63 4.22 -17.72 20.07
C ARG A 63 3.72 -16.30 19.88
N ARG A 64 4.02 -15.45 20.85
CA ARG A 64 3.79 -14.01 20.80
C ARG A 64 5.14 -13.31 20.93
N PHE A 65 5.34 -12.30 20.10
CA PHE A 65 6.48 -11.40 20.26
C PHE A 65 6.12 -10.30 21.25
N VAL A 66 6.98 -10.10 22.24
CA VAL A 66 6.86 -9.01 23.22
C VAL A 66 7.92 -7.99 22.86
N ARG A 67 7.45 -6.82 22.39
CA ARG A 67 8.31 -5.70 22.02
C ARG A 67 8.73 -4.92 23.27
N SER A 68 9.99 -4.49 23.30
CA SER A 68 10.46 -3.44 24.19
C SER A 68 10.03 -2.07 23.64
N LEU A 69 9.22 -1.32 24.38
CA LEU A 69 8.71 -0.01 23.96
C LEU A 69 9.69 1.14 24.24
N ASN A 70 10.73 0.89 25.03
CA ASN A 70 11.77 1.89 25.31
C ASN A 70 12.69 2.12 24.11
N GLU A 71 12.61 1.26 23.09
CA GLU A 71 13.40 1.38 21.86
C GLU A 71 12.48 1.59 20.64
N PRO A 72 12.83 2.54 19.75
CA PRO A 72 12.12 2.71 18.50
C PRO A 72 12.31 1.48 17.61
N VAL A 73 11.40 1.30 16.66
CA VAL A 73 11.65 0.32 15.58
C VAL A 73 12.72 0.86 14.63
N LEU A 74 13.47 -0.03 13.99
CA LEU A 74 14.47 0.33 12.99
C LEU A 74 14.01 -0.11 11.61
N PHE A 75 14.22 0.74 10.61
CA PHE A 75 13.94 0.43 9.21
C PHE A 75 15.17 -0.09 8.45
N LYS A 76 16.34 -0.03 9.09
CA LYS A 76 17.58 -0.67 8.64
C LYS A 76 17.95 -1.79 9.60
N ALA A 77 18.65 -2.81 9.09
CA ALA A 77 19.13 -3.90 9.93
C ALA A 77 20.14 -3.37 10.95
N PRO A 78 19.97 -3.68 12.25
CA PRO A 78 20.98 -3.39 13.26
C PRO A 78 22.17 -4.35 13.13
N ASP A 79 23.29 -4.02 13.75
CA ASP A 79 24.54 -4.80 13.67
C ASP A 79 24.38 -6.24 14.20
N ARG A 80 23.51 -6.43 15.21
CA ARG A 80 23.22 -7.75 15.78
C ARG A 80 21.74 -8.08 15.68
N VAL A 81 21.43 -9.01 14.80
CA VAL A 81 20.08 -9.51 14.54
C VAL A 81 19.92 -10.95 15.00
N LEU A 82 18.74 -11.28 15.53
CA LEU A 82 18.39 -12.64 15.91
C LEU A 82 17.39 -13.23 14.91
N SER A 83 17.60 -14.50 14.57
CA SER A 83 16.63 -15.29 13.80
C SER A 83 15.40 -15.58 14.66
N PRO A 84 14.17 -15.59 14.10
CA PRO A 84 12.91 -15.78 14.84
C PRO A 84 12.80 -17.05 15.70
N VAL A 85 13.75 -17.98 15.58
CA VAL A 85 13.69 -19.32 16.17
C VAL A 85 14.40 -19.41 17.54
N LEU A 86 15.23 -18.43 17.92
CA LEU A 86 15.89 -18.39 19.24
C LEU A 86 14.87 -18.06 20.34
N ASN A 87 14.50 -19.07 21.11
CA ASN A 87 13.46 -18.98 22.15
C ASN A 87 13.92 -18.13 23.34
N GLY A 88 13.12 -17.14 23.73
CA GLY A 88 13.32 -16.35 24.96
C GLY A 88 14.49 -15.37 24.92
N THR A 89 15.37 -15.45 23.93
CA THR A 89 16.48 -14.51 23.80
C THR A 89 15.96 -13.10 23.51
N PHE A 90 16.48 -12.14 24.25
CA PHE A 90 16.19 -10.74 24.01
C PHE A 90 17.12 -10.21 22.91
N GLY A 91 16.57 -9.53 21.90
CA GLY A 91 17.37 -8.96 20.81
C GLY A 91 16.52 -8.41 19.68
N TRP A 92 17.19 -8.02 18.59
CA TRP A 92 16.53 -7.43 17.43
C TRP A 92 15.99 -8.50 16.50
N TYR A 93 14.68 -8.45 16.24
CA TYR A 93 14.01 -9.40 15.35
C TYR A 93 13.38 -8.67 14.16
N LYS A 94 13.53 -9.25 12.97
CA LYS A 94 12.81 -8.78 11.79
C LYS A 94 11.32 -9.04 11.94
N ARG A 95 10.50 -8.04 11.65
CA ARG A 95 9.04 -8.09 11.75
C ARG A 95 8.42 -7.82 10.38
N SER A 96 7.39 -8.60 10.07
CA SER A 96 6.51 -8.32 8.93
C SER A 96 5.77 -6.99 9.15
N SER A 97 5.49 -6.27 8.06
CA SER A 97 4.69 -5.04 8.04
C SER A 97 3.32 -5.20 8.69
N LEU A 98 2.75 -6.41 8.70
CA LEU A 98 1.48 -6.71 9.39
C LEU A 98 1.48 -6.28 10.87
N PHE A 99 2.64 -6.36 11.53
CA PHE A 99 2.81 -6.03 12.93
C PHE A 99 3.36 -4.61 13.16
N HIS A 100 3.48 -3.78 12.12
CA HIS A 100 4.01 -2.42 12.24
C HIS A 100 3.04 -1.53 13.02
N PRO A 101 3.45 -0.99 14.19
CA PRO A 101 2.60 -0.09 14.96
C PRO A 101 2.44 1.25 14.26
N LYS A 102 1.27 1.87 14.42
CA LYS A 102 0.97 3.19 13.84
C LYS A 102 1.89 4.29 14.35
N ALA A 103 2.25 4.24 15.64
CA ALA A 103 3.07 5.25 16.30
C ALA A 103 4.50 5.33 15.73
N ASP A 104 5.01 4.21 15.18
CA ASP A 104 6.34 4.14 14.62
C ASP A 104 6.38 4.31 13.10
N SER A 105 5.22 4.47 12.44
CA SER A 105 5.18 4.70 10.99
C SER A 105 5.84 6.02 10.64
N ARG A 106 6.73 6.01 9.64
CA ARG A 106 7.47 7.18 9.14
C ARG A 106 6.87 7.84 7.90
N THR A 107 5.79 7.28 7.37
CA THR A 107 5.15 7.76 6.15
C THR A 107 3.65 7.82 6.36
N THR A 108 3.12 9.04 6.26
CA THR A 108 1.69 9.35 6.34
C THR A 108 1.17 9.68 4.95
N LEU A 109 0.01 9.14 4.58
CA LEU A 109 -0.66 9.42 3.31
C LEU A 109 -1.92 10.24 3.61
N LEU A 110 -1.98 11.48 3.12
CA LEU A 110 -3.18 12.31 3.19
C LEU A 110 -4.01 12.08 1.93
N ILE A 111 -5.22 11.55 2.07
CA ILE A 111 -6.12 11.35 0.93
C ILE A 111 -6.61 12.71 0.45
N THR A 112 -6.38 13.01 -0.82
CA THR A 112 -6.77 14.27 -1.47
C THR A 112 -7.98 14.10 -2.37
N ASP A 113 -8.20 12.91 -2.91
CA ASP A 113 -9.36 12.61 -3.75
C ASP A 113 -9.74 11.13 -3.69
N VAL A 114 -11.03 10.85 -3.92
CA VAL A 114 -11.58 9.49 -3.96
C VAL A 114 -12.56 9.39 -5.12
N ARG A 115 -12.22 8.58 -6.12
CA ARG A 115 -13.01 8.40 -7.35
C ARG A 115 -13.53 6.98 -7.46
N VAL A 116 -14.79 6.82 -7.88
CA VAL A 116 -15.34 5.52 -8.29
C VAL A 116 -15.46 5.52 -9.80
N GLN A 117 -14.75 4.63 -10.46
CA GLN A 117 -14.66 4.58 -11.92
C GLN A 117 -14.56 3.14 -12.42
N ARG A 118 -14.77 2.92 -13.72
CA ARG A 118 -14.40 1.66 -14.35
C ARG A 118 -12.87 1.56 -14.42
N LEU A 119 -12.34 0.34 -14.31
CA LEU A 119 -10.90 0.10 -14.38
C LEU A 119 -10.29 0.67 -15.68
N GLN A 120 -10.96 0.48 -16.82
CA GLN A 120 -10.50 0.96 -18.12
C GLN A 120 -10.60 2.49 -18.30
N ASP A 121 -11.33 3.19 -17.42
CA ASP A 121 -11.42 4.66 -17.43
C ASP A 121 -10.17 5.33 -16.83
N ILE A 122 -9.17 4.55 -16.38
CA ILE A 122 -7.89 5.07 -15.91
C ILE A 122 -7.23 5.97 -16.97
N SER A 123 -6.66 7.10 -16.58
CA SER A 123 -5.91 7.98 -17.47
C SER A 123 -4.46 7.51 -17.65
N GLU A 124 -3.77 7.97 -18.69
CA GLU A 124 -2.33 7.69 -18.86
C GLU A 124 -1.52 8.18 -17.64
N ALA A 125 -1.84 9.38 -17.14
CA ALA A 125 -1.18 9.95 -15.98
C ALA A 125 -1.40 9.13 -14.71
N ASP A 126 -2.62 8.63 -14.50
CA ASP A 126 -2.93 7.76 -13.36
C ASP A 126 -2.24 6.39 -13.52
N ALA A 127 -2.17 5.82 -14.73
CA ALA A 127 -1.45 4.57 -14.99
C ALA A 127 0.04 4.69 -14.63
N VAL A 128 0.67 5.82 -15.00
CA VAL A 128 2.05 6.14 -14.58
C VAL A 128 2.16 6.28 -13.06
N ALA A 129 1.22 6.96 -12.42
CA ALA A 129 1.20 7.15 -10.97
C ALA A 129 1.02 5.84 -10.19
N GLU A 130 0.32 4.85 -10.75
CA GLU A 130 0.18 3.49 -10.18
C GLU A 130 1.45 2.64 -10.31
N GLY A 131 2.47 3.14 -11.03
CA GLY A 131 3.80 2.52 -11.10
C GLY A 131 4.21 2.02 -12.48
N VAL A 132 3.43 2.31 -13.53
CA VAL A 132 3.89 2.14 -14.91
C VAL A 132 5.03 3.12 -15.20
N ARG A 133 6.13 2.63 -15.75
CA ARG A 133 7.31 3.46 -16.03
C ARG A 133 7.40 3.83 -17.51
N MET A 134 7.67 5.10 -17.79
CA MET A 134 8.02 5.56 -19.13
C MET A 134 9.51 5.28 -19.36
N LEU A 135 9.85 4.64 -20.47
CA LEU A 135 11.23 4.53 -20.94
C LEU A 135 11.51 5.69 -21.90
N LEU A 136 12.48 6.53 -21.55
CA LEU A 136 13.06 7.52 -22.45
C LEU A 136 14.23 6.85 -23.20
N GLU A 137 14.40 7.19 -24.48
CA GLU A 137 15.30 6.53 -25.46
C GLU A 137 16.78 6.42 -25.04
N ASP A 138 17.24 7.13 -24.01
CA ASP A 138 18.66 7.22 -23.62
C ASP A 138 19.13 6.32 -22.46
N SER A 139 18.36 5.32 -22.02
CA SER A 139 18.85 4.38 -20.99
C SER A 139 18.51 2.91 -21.27
N PRO A 140 19.37 2.19 -22.02
CA PRO A 140 19.12 0.80 -22.40
C PRO A 140 19.45 -0.23 -21.29
N ALA A 141 19.93 0.18 -20.11
CA ALA A 141 20.54 -0.75 -19.16
C ALA A 141 19.70 -1.07 -17.90
N ASP A 142 18.88 -0.14 -17.41
CA ASP A 142 18.26 -0.27 -16.08
C ASP A 142 16.78 -0.69 -16.09
N ALA A 143 16.14 -0.75 -17.27
CA ALA A 143 14.75 -1.17 -17.43
C ALA A 143 14.52 -2.66 -17.11
N TRP A 144 15.57 -3.50 -17.19
CA TRP A 144 15.48 -4.94 -16.93
C TRP A 144 15.52 -5.32 -15.44
N PHE A 145 15.81 -4.37 -14.54
CA PHE A 145 15.93 -4.63 -13.10
C PHE A 145 14.75 -4.14 -12.25
N SER A 146 13.72 -3.56 -12.84
CA SER A 146 12.46 -3.32 -12.15
C SER A 146 11.79 -4.68 -11.88
N GLY A 147 12.06 -5.28 -10.71
CA GLY A 147 11.46 -6.54 -10.25
C GLY A 147 9.92 -6.50 -10.04
N ILE A 148 9.22 -5.60 -10.72
CA ILE A 148 7.80 -5.27 -10.60
C ILE A 148 7.11 -5.53 -11.96
N HIS A 149 7.37 -6.70 -12.56
CA HIS A 149 6.79 -7.20 -13.82
C HIS A 149 7.47 -6.70 -15.11
N LYS A 150 7.86 -7.67 -15.96
CA LYS A 150 8.57 -7.53 -17.25
C LYS A 150 7.87 -6.61 -18.28
N HIS A 151 6.64 -6.20 -17.99
CA HIS A 151 5.70 -5.57 -18.91
C HIS A 151 5.09 -4.26 -18.37
N SER A 152 5.61 -3.68 -17.29
CA SER A 152 5.09 -2.43 -16.73
C SER A 152 5.69 -1.17 -17.35
N CYS A 153 6.37 -1.30 -18.50
CA CYS A 153 7.08 -0.20 -19.16
C CYS A 153 6.49 0.10 -20.54
N PHE A 154 6.33 1.38 -20.86
CA PHE A 154 5.89 1.85 -22.17
C PHE A 154 6.91 2.82 -22.79
N THR A 155 6.95 2.85 -24.11
CA THR A 155 7.71 3.79 -24.92
C THR A 155 6.75 4.80 -25.54
N GLY A 156 7.16 6.07 -25.61
CA GLY A 156 6.43 7.07 -26.39
C GLY A 156 6.57 6.88 -27.91
N THR A 157 7.35 5.89 -28.34
CA THR A 157 7.69 5.57 -29.73
C THR A 157 7.39 4.10 -30.04
N MET A 158 7.26 3.76 -31.32
CA MET A 158 6.79 2.45 -31.81
C MET A 158 7.92 1.41 -31.97
N GLU A 159 9.12 1.69 -31.45
CA GLU A 159 10.30 0.82 -31.56
C GLU A 159 10.60 0.11 -30.22
N GLY A 160 10.56 -1.23 -30.22
CA GLY A 160 11.04 -2.07 -29.11
C GLY A 160 10.05 -3.11 -28.58
N TRP A 161 10.45 -3.81 -27.51
CA TRP A 161 9.64 -4.85 -26.83
C TRP A 161 8.73 -4.27 -25.73
N HIS A 162 8.27 -3.03 -25.90
CA HIS A 162 7.53 -2.25 -24.90
C HIS A 162 6.15 -1.84 -25.41
N TYR A 163 5.26 -1.41 -24.50
CA TYR A 163 3.93 -0.93 -24.90
C TYR A 163 4.02 0.49 -25.48
N ASN A 164 3.09 0.83 -26.36
CA ASN A 164 3.03 2.17 -26.97
C ASN A 164 2.36 3.22 -26.06
N ASP A 165 1.69 2.79 -24.99
CA ASP A 165 0.98 3.66 -24.04
C ASP A 165 0.96 3.06 -22.63
N ALA A 166 0.78 3.92 -21.62
CA ALA A 166 0.84 3.54 -20.22
C ALA A 166 -0.38 2.70 -19.80
N LYS A 167 -1.55 2.92 -20.41
CA LYS A 167 -2.75 2.10 -20.15
C LYS A 167 -2.53 0.64 -20.50
N THR A 168 -1.90 0.35 -21.64
CA THR A 168 -1.65 -1.02 -22.08
C THR A 168 -0.60 -1.69 -21.21
N ALA A 169 0.42 -0.96 -20.76
CA ALA A 169 1.35 -1.45 -19.73
C ALA A 169 0.65 -1.71 -18.38
N PHE A 170 -0.30 -0.84 -18.01
CA PHE A 170 -1.09 -0.99 -16.78
C PHE A 170 -2.04 -2.19 -16.84
N ARG A 171 -2.63 -2.50 -18.01
CA ARG A 171 -3.42 -3.72 -18.22
C ARG A 171 -2.64 -4.96 -17.79
N ASP A 172 -1.41 -5.10 -18.27
CA ASP A 172 -0.61 -6.29 -18.01
C ASP A 172 -0.15 -6.32 -16.54
N LEU A 173 0.17 -5.15 -15.97
CA LEU A 173 0.43 -5.00 -14.53
C LEU A 173 -0.77 -5.46 -13.69
N ILE A 174 -1.97 -4.94 -13.92
CA ILE A 174 -3.14 -5.26 -13.11
C ILE A 174 -3.55 -6.73 -13.27
N ASN A 175 -3.47 -7.29 -14.48
CA ASN A 175 -3.72 -8.72 -14.70
C ASN A 175 -2.70 -9.61 -13.98
N SER A 176 -1.45 -9.18 -13.86
CA SER A 176 -0.43 -9.94 -13.12
C SER A 176 -0.65 -9.95 -11.60
N ILE A 177 -1.21 -8.87 -11.04
CA ILE A 177 -1.43 -8.71 -9.59
C ILE A 177 -2.77 -9.36 -9.18
N ASN A 178 -3.82 -9.12 -9.96
CA ASN A 178 -5.19 -9.49 -9.60
C ASN A 178 -5.70 -10.76 -10.30
N GLY A 179 -4.91 -11.31 -11.22
CA GLY A 179 -5.23 -12.49 -12.01
C GLY A 179 -5.60 -12.16 -13.45
N PRO A 180 -5.53 -13.16 -14.34
CA PRO A 180 -5.86 -13.00 -15.74
C PRO A 180 -7.29 -12.46 -15.92
N ASP A 181 -7.53 -11.75 -17.01
CA ASP A 181 -8.83 -11.18 -17.41
C ASP A 181 -9.38 -10.06 -16.48
N THR A 182 -8.61 -9.58 -15.51
CA THR A 182 -9.05 -8.49 -14.62
C THR A 182 -9.35 -7.21 -15.40
N TRP A 183 -8.50 -6.87 -16.37
CA TRP A 183 -8.68 -5.72 -17.25
C TRP A 183 -9.92 -5.87 -18.11
N GLU A 184 -10.11 -7.04 -18.72
CA GLU A 184 -11.20 -7.38 -19.63
C GLU A 184 -12.55 -7.35 -18.91
N GLN A 185 -12.60 -7.81 -17.66
CA GLN A 185 -13.80 -7.72 -16.80
C GLN A 185 -14.22 -6.27 -16.52
N ASN A 186 -13.30 -5.31 -16.68
CA ASN A 186 -13.51 -3.89 -16.47
C ASN A 186 -14.29 -3.58 -15.17
N PRO A 187 -13.82 -4.06 -14.00
CA PRO A 187 -14.54 -3.91 -12.76
C PRO A 187 -14.67 -2.44 -12.35
N TRP A 188 -15.66 -2.15 -11.50
CA TRP A 188 -15.68 -0.89 -10.76
C TRP A 188 -14.56 -0.89 -9.71
N VAL A 189 -13.81 0.20 -9.66
CA VAL A 189 -12.71 0.39 -8.71
C VAL A 189 -12.89 1.69 -7.93
N VAL A 190 -12.25 1.75 -6.77
CA VAL A 190 -12.11 2.98 -5.99
C VAL A 190 -10.66 3.45 -6.13
N ALA A 191 -10.44 4.57 -6.80
CA ALA A 191 -9.14 5.17 -6.99
C ALA A 191 -8.89 6.25 -5.92
N TYR A 192 -7.75 6.19 -5.25
CA TYR A 192 -7.35 7.14 -4.22
C TYR A 192 -6.19 7.99 -4.71
N SER A 193 -6.35 9.31 -4.67
CA SER A 193 -5.22 10.22 -4.79
C SER A 193 -4.78 10.65 -3.39
N PHE A 194 -3.47 10.73 -3.17
CA PHE A 194 -2.93 11.13 -1.87
C PHE A 194 -1.63 11.92 -2.00
N LYS A 195 -1.33 12.70 -0.94
CA LYS A 195 -0.02 13.31 -0.73
C LYS A 195 0.76 12.51 0.30
N VAL A 196 2.04 12.31 0.03
CA VAL A 196 2.97 11.64 0.94
C VAL A 196 3.62 12.66 1.87
N ASP A 197 3.53 12.43 3.17
CA ASP A 197 4.29 13.15 4.19
C ASP A 197 5.23 12.16 4.90
N HIS A 198 6.54 12.34 4.74
CA HIS A 198 7.58 11.50 5.35
C HIS A 198 7.79 11.83 6.83
N ARG A 199 6.70 11.79 7.59
CA ARG A 199 6.66 12.07 9.03
C ARG A 199 5.72 11.10 9.73
N ASN A 200 5.97 10.87 11.01
CA ASN A 200 5.11 10.02 11.82
C ASN A 200 3.73 10.63 11.99
N PHE A 201 2.70 9.77 11.93
CA PHE A 201 1.28 10.14 12.06
C PHE A 201 0.98 10.99 13.31
N GLY A 202 1.78 10.86 14.38
CA GLY A 202 1.60 11.54 15.66
C GLY A 202 2.28 12.91 15.78
N VAL A 203 3.13 13.33 14.82
CA VAL A 203 3.80 14.64 14.90
C VAL A 203 2.88 15.69 14.27
N LYS A 204 2.17 16.47 15.09
CA LYS A 204 1.49 17.68 14.60
C LYS A 204 2.55 18.62 14.02
N SER A 205 2.25 19.26 12.90
CA SER A 205 3.06 20.35 12.36
C SER A 205 3.21 21.43 13.45
N ALA A 206 4.41 21.54 14.02
CA ALA A 206 4.79 22.75 14.73
C ALA A 206 4.64 23.90 13.73
N HIS A 207 3.62 24.72 13.93
CA HIS A 207 3.59 26.03 13.28
C HIS A 207 4.76 26.81 13.87
N MET A 208 5.91 26.79 13.20
CA MET A 208 6.95 27.77 13.43
C MET A 208 6.39 29.12 12.99
N LYS A 209 5.74 29.83 13.92
CA LYS A 209 5.66 31.28 13.86
C LYS A 209 7.04 31.81 14.25
N GLY A 210 7.97 31.80 13.28
CA GLY A 210 9.21 32.56 13.40
C GLY A 210 8.87 34.03 13.18
N ALA A 211 8.83 34.80 14.26
CA ALA A 211 8.87 36.25 14.18
C ALA A 211 10.19 36.66 13.54
N ILE A 212 10.10 37.43 12.46
CA ILE A 212 11.23 38.19 11.94
C ILE A 212 11.41 39.35 12.92
N THR A 213 12.55 39.39 13.62
CA THR A 213 13.09 40.62 14.20
C THR A 213 14.28 41.01 13.33
#